data_AF-A0A6I2UZX3-F1
#
_entry.id   AF-A0A6I2UZX3-F1
#
_cell.length_a   1.000
_cell.length_b   1.000
_cell.length_c   1.000
_cell.angle_alpha   90.00
_cell.angle_beta   90.00
_cell.angle_gamma   90.00
#
_symmetry.space_group_name_H-M   'P 1'
#
loop_
_entity.id
_entity.type
_entity.pdbx_description
1 polymer ?
#
loop_
_entity_poly.entity_id
_entity_poly.type
_entity_poly.pdbx_seq_one_letter_code
_entity_poly.pdbx_strand_id
1 'polypeptide(L)'
;MNARKQADKIAYFFIAFAVYLLIRAFSTYLIIPLVNVLLYVSIALSLLASNVPRVMDIPLHYAYPVRCVEYFTFCIAIVCFIALCIRHIWL
;
A
#
# COMPACT_ATOMS: atom_id res chain seq x y z
N MET A 1 16.35 -10.40 -23.38
CA MET A 1 16.59 -9.14 -22.63
C MET A 1 15.37 -8.21 -22.52
N ASN A 2 14.17 -8.59 -23.01
CA ASN A 2 13.00 -7.69 -23.07
C ASN A 2 12.03 -7.80 -21.87
N ALA A 3 11.92 -8.98 -21.24
CA ALA A 3 10.92 -9.24 -20.19
C ALA A 3 11.17 -8.46 -18.88
N ARG A 4 12.43 -8.23 -18.50
CA ARG A 4 12.78 -7.47 -17.27
C ARG A 4 12.32 -6.01 -17.36
N LYS A 5 12.65 -5.31 -18.46
CA LYS A 5 12.19 -3.93 -18.71
C LYS A 5 10.66 -3.77 -18.69
N GLN A 6 9.93 -4.80 -19.11
CA GLN A 6 8.48 -4.79 -19.15
C GLN A 6 7.88 -5.01 -17.76
N ALA A 7 8.46 -5.91 -16.96
CA ALA A 7 8.12 -6.08 -15.55
C ALA A 7 8.39 -4.82 -14.72
N ASP A 8 9.50 -4.12 -15.00
CA ASP A 8 9.86 -2.87 -14.31
C ASP A 8 8.83 -1.77 -14.60
N LYS A 9 8.44 -1.60 -15.88
CA LYS A 9 7.39 -0.63 -16.27
C LYS A 9 6.06 -0.89 -15.56
N ILE A 10 5.66 -2.15 -15.43
CA ILE A 10 4.43 -2.53 -14.73
C ILE A 10 4.54 -2.23 -13.23
N ALA A 11 5.70 -2.47 -12.62
CA ALA A 11 5.94 -2.15 -11.22
C ALA A 11 5.86 -0.63 -10.96
N TYR A 12 6.44 0.21 -11.83
CA TYR A 12 6.28 1.67 -11.76
C TYR A 12 4.82 2.12 -11.87
N PHE A 13 4.02 1.50 -12.75
CA PHE A 13 2.59 1.78 -12.86
C PHE A 13 1.85 1.47 -11.56
N PHE A 14 2.13 0.33 -10.93
CA PHE A 14 1.52 -0.03 -9.64
C PHE A 14 1.92 0.90 -8.50
N ILE A 15 3.18 1.35 -8.47
CA ILE A 15 3.64 2.35 -7.49
C ILE A 15 2.89 3.68 -7.69
N ALA A 16 2.79 4.16 -8.93
CA ALA A 16 2.06 5.39 -9.25
C ALA A 16 0.57 5.29 -8.89
N PHE A 17 -0.06 4.15 -9.19
CA PHE A 17 -1.46 3.88 -8.85
C PHE A 17 -1.69 3.86 -7.34
N ALA A 18 -0.76 3.30 -6.58
CA ALA A 18 -0.83 3.26 -5.13
C ALA A 18 -0.66 4.66 -4.49
N VAL A 19 0.24 5.49 -5.03
CA VAL A 19 0.37 6.91 -4.62
C VAL A 19 -0.93 7.66 -4.90
N TYR A 20 -1.55 7.45 -6.07
CA TYR A 20 -2.86 8.01 -6.38
C TYR A 20 -3.94 7.59 -5.38
N LEU A 21 -3.98 6.30 -5.01
CA LEU A 21 -4.93 5.79 -4.01
C LEU A 21 -4.72 6.43 -2.63
N LEU A 22 -3.47 6.67 -2.20
CA LEU A 22 -3.18 7.40 -0.96
C LEU A 22 -3.68 8.84 -1.04
N ILE A 23 -3.33 9.56 -2.11
CA ILE A 23 -3.78 10.95 -2.30
C ILE A 23 -5.31 11.02 -2.29
N ARG A 24 -5.99 10.10 -2.99
CA ARG A 24 -7.45 10.01 -3.00
C ARG A 24 -8.01 9.72 -1.61
N ALA A 25 -7.45 8.76 -0.88
CA ALA A 25 -7.87 8.45 0.50
C ALA A 25 -7.76 9.68 1.41
N PHE A 26 -6.62 10.40 1.36
CA PHE A 26 -6.41 11.63 2.14
C PHE A 26 -7.22 12.83 1.65
N SER A 27 -7.58 12.90 0.38
CA SER A 27 -8.39 14.01 -0.15
C SER A 27 -9.88 13.84 0.20
N THR A 28 -10.31 12.61 0.43
CA THR A 28 -11.73 12.26 0.55
C THR A 28 -12.11 11.72 1.93
N TYR A 29 -11.18 11.73 2.90
CA TYR A 29 -11.37 11.13 4.23
C TYR A 29 -12.53 11.73 5.04
N LEU A 30 -12.91 12.98 4.77
CA LEU A 30 -14.05 13.65 5.42
C LEU A 30 -15.40 13.37 4.73
N ILE A 31 -15.37 12.86 3.51
CA ILE A 31 -16.54 12.80 2.62
C ILE A 31 -17.00 11.34 2.40
N ILE A 32 -16.07 10.39 2.49
CA ILE A 32 -16.30 8.97 2.21
C ILE A 32 -16.28 8.19 3.53
N PRO A 33 -17.12 7.16 3.71
CA PRO A 33 -17.07 6.30 4.89
C PRO A 33 -15.66 5.78 5.16
N LEU A 34 -15.28 5.83 6.44
CA LEU A 34 -13.94 5.53 6.95
C LEU A 34 -13.43 4.15 6.48
N VAL A 35 -14.33 3.17 6.37
CA VAL A 35 -14.04 1.82 5.85
C VAL A 35 -13.42 1.88 4.45
N ASN A 36 -13.96 2.70 3.54
CA ASN A 36 -13.44 2.83 2.18
C ASN A 36 -12.07 3.52 2.15
N VAL A 37 -11.87 4.51 3.02
CA VAL A 37 -10.58 5.22 3.16
C VAL A 37 -9.50 4.23 3.58
N LEU A 38 -9.77 3.38 4.57
CA LEU A 38 -8.81 2.36 5.00
C LEU A 38 -8.59 1.26 3.97
N LEU A 39 -9.62 0.88 3.21
CA LEU A 39 -9.48 -0.05 2.10
C LEU A 39 -8.50 0.49 1.06
N TYR A 40 -8.63 1.77 0.67
CA TYR A 40 -7.71 2.41 -0.26
C TYR A 40 -6.29 2.52 0.29
N VAL A 41 -6.12 2.87 1.57
CA VAL A 41 -4.81 2.92 2.22
C VAL A 41 -4.18 1.52 2.28
N SER A 42 -4.94 0.49 2.62
CA SER A 42 -4.44 -0.90 2.70
C SER A 42 -4.00 -1.43 1.33
N ILE A 43 -4.80 -1.18 0.29
CA ILE A 43 -4.45 -1.55 -1.10
C ILE A 43 -3.19 -0.81 -1.54
N ALA A 44 -3.10 0.49 -1.28
CA ALA A 44 -1.94 1.28 -1.64
C ALA A 44 -0.65 0.79 -0.96
N LEU A 45 -0.71 0.53 0.35
CA LEU A 45 0.44 0.00 1.10
C LEU A 45 0.87 -1.38 0.60
N SER A 46 -0.07 -2.26 0.24
CA SER A 46 0.25 -3.58 -0.33
C SER A 46 0.91 -3.48 -1.71
N LEU A 47 0.52 -2.49 -2.51
CA LEU A 47 1.10 -2.25 -3.83
C LEU A 47 2.51 -1.64 -3.74
N LEU A 48 2.75 -0.71 -2.80
CA LEU A 48 4.09 -0.22 -2.48
C LEU A 48 4.97 -1.39 -2.01
N ALA A 49 4.47 -2.07 -0.96
CA ALA A 49 4.68 -3.48 -0.60
C ALA A 49 5.60 -4.33 -1.49
N SER A 50 4.99 -4.60 -2.62
CA SER A 50 5.39 -5.65 -3.54
C SER A 50 6.26 -5.12 -4.67
N ASN A 51 6.12 -3.83 -5.00
CA ASN A 51 6.68 -3.25 -6.22
C ASN A 51 7.85 -2.30 -5.97
N VAL A 52 7.91 -1.58 -4.84
CA VAL A 52 9.05 -0.69 -4.51
C VAL A 52 10.37 -1.47 -4.48
N PRO A 53 10.49 -2.65 -3.84
CA PRO A 53 11.74 -3.42 -3.82
C PRO A 53 12.13 -4.04 -5.16
N ARG A 54 11.21 -4.07 -6.14
CA ARG A 54 11.51 -4.56 -7.51
C ARG A 54 12.12 -3.47 -8.39
N VAL A 55 11.96 -2.21 -8.00
CA VAL A 55 12.24 -1.04 -8.83
C VAL A 55 13.36 -0.19 -8.24
N MET A 56 13.43 -0.10 -6.91
CA MET A 56 14.59 0.46 -6.22
C MET A 56 15.62 -0.64 -5.96
N ASP A 57 16.82 -0.46 -6.50
CA ASP A 57 18.01 -1.20 -6.08
C ASP A 57 18.40 -0.76 -4.66
N ILE A 58 17.74 -1.33 -3.66
CA ILE A 58 18.06 -1.10 -2.26
C ILE A 58 19.34 -1.90 -1.96
N PRO A 59 20.40 -1.28 -1.40
CA PRO A 59 21.59 -2.00 -0.98
C PRO A 59 21.18 -3.16 -0.05
N LEU A 60 21.73 -4.36 -0.29
CA LEU A 60 21.24 -5.63 0.27
C LEU A 60 21.06 -5.62 1.79
N HIS A 61 21.89 -4.83 2.49
CA HIS A 61 21.83 -4.65 3.94
C HIS A 61 20.54 -3.94 4.44
N TYR A 62 19.90 -3.13 3.59
CA TYR A 62 18.67 -2.41 3.89
C TYR A 62 17.41 -3.11 3.36
N ALA A 63 17.55 -4.15 2.54
CA ALA A 63 16.41 -4.84 1.94
C ALA A 63 15.52 -5.53 2.99
N TYR A 64 16.12 -6.18 3.99
CA TYR A 64 15.40 -6.86 5.07
C TYR A 64 14.63 -5.90 5.99
N PRO A 65 15.24 -4.83 6.56
CA PRO A 65 14.51 -3.92 7.43
C PRO A 65 13.40 -3.15 6.71
N VAL A 66 13.58 -2.80 5.43
CA VAL A 66 12.53 -2.13 4.64
C VAL A 66 11.32 -3.05 4.45
N ARG A 67 11.54 -4.33 4.11
CA ARG A 67 10.47 -5.34 4.02
C ARG A 67 9.74 -5.50 5.36
N CYS A 68 10.46 -5.52 6.49
CA CYS A 68 9.84 -5.60 7.81
C CYS A 68 8.93 -4.41 8.11
N VAL A 69 9.36 -3.18 7.78
CA VAL A 69 8.56 -1.96 7.99
C VAL A 69 7.32 -1.96 7.10
N GLU A 70 7.45 -2.42 5.86
CA GLU A 70 6.31 -2.62 4.94
C GLU A 70 5.29 -3.61 5.49
N TYR A 71 5.72 -4.79 5.92
CA TYR A 71 4.81 -5.79 6.49
C TYR A 71 4.16 -5.27 7.78
N PHE A 72 4.91 -4.55 8.62
CA PHE A 72 4.40 -3.97 9.85
C PHE A 72 3.31 -2.93 9.60
N THR A 73 3.58 -1.97 8.69
CA THR A 73 2.61 -0.94 8.31
C THR A 73 1.38 -1.52 7.63
N PHE A 74 1.55 -2.56 6.80
CA PHE A 74 0.43 -3.28 6.21
C PHE A 74 -0.42 -4.02 7.25
N CYS A 75 0.19 -4.73 8.19
CA CYS A 75 -0.52 -5.40 9.28
C CYS A 75 -1.29 -4.40 10.16
N ILE A 76 -0.70 -3.24 10.47
CA ILE A 76 -1.39 -2.18 11.22
C ILE A 76 -2.60 -1.68 10.45
N ALA A 77 -2.48 -1.43 9.14
CA ALA A 77 -3.59 -0.99 8.31
C ALA A 77 -4.75 -2.01 8.31
N ILE A 78 -4.43 -3.31 8.24
CA ILE A 78 -5.43 -4.40 8.34
C ILE A 78 -6.13 -4.38 9.71
N VAL A 79 -5.38 -4.30 10.81
CA VAL A 79 -5.96 -4.30 12.16
C VAL A 79 -6.90 -3.09 12.34
N CYS A 80 -6.48 -1.93 11.87
CA CYS A 80 -7.30 -0.72 11.87
C CYS A 80 -8.57 -0.87 11.02
N PHE A 81 -8.48 -1.52 9.85
CA PHE A 81 -9.64 -1.82 9.00
C PHE A 81 -10.64 -2.75 9.70
N ILE A 82 -10.16 -3.85 10.29
CA ILE A 82 -11.01 -4.80 11.02
C ILE A 82 -11.70 -4.12 12.20
N ALA A 83 -10.97 -3.33 12.99
CA ALA A 83 -11.52 -2.60 14.13
C ALA A 83 -12.66 -1.64 13.72
N LEU A 84 -12.51 -0.98 12.57
CA LEU A 84 -13.53 -0.07 12.05
C LEU A 84 -14.73 -0.79 11.44
N CYS A 85 -14.53 -1.93 10.78
CA CYS A 85 -15.63 -2.79 10.33
C CYS A 85 -16.45 -3.30 11.52
N ILE A 86 -15.81 -3.75 12.60
CA ILE A 86 -16.50 -4.18 13.84
C ILE A 86 -17.28 -3.00 14.43
N ARG A 87 -16.67 -1.82 14.53
CA ARG A 87 -17.35 -0.62 15.03
C ARG A 87 -18.57 -0.23 14.19
N HIS A 88 -18.50 -0.37 12.87
CA HIS A 88 -19.63 -0.09 11.97
C HIS A 88 -20.74 -1.13 12.06
N ILE A 89 -20.44 -2.40 12.38
CA ILE A 89 -21.47 -3.45 12.57
C ILE A 89 -22.16 -3.29 13.93
N TRP A 90 -21.44 -2.77 14.93
CA TRP A 90 -21.94 -2.60 16.30
C TRP A 90 -22.80 -1.34 16.49
N LEU A 91 -22.56 -0.29 15.70
CA LEU A 91 -23.35 0.96 15.65
C LEU A 91 -24.52 0.82 14.68
#